data_AF-A0AAI8VKS2-F1
#
_entry.id   AF-A0AAI8VKS2-F1
#
_cell.length_a   1.000
_cell.length_b   1.000
_cell.length_c   1.000
_cell.angle_alpha   90.00
_cell.angle_beta   90.00
_cell.angle_gamma   90.00
#
_symmetry.space_group_name_H-M   'P 1'
#
loop_
_entity.id
_entity.type
_entity.pdbx_description
1 polymer ?
#
loop_
_entity_poly.entity_id
_entity_poly.type
_entity_poly.pdbx_seq_one_letter_code
_entity_poly.pdbx_strand_id
1 'polypeptide(L)'
;MVEKAGSISSQSRTRSMAPMVQRISAGRTLVPTTTPTLPIAFMEMLGNFIVNDNPSVSSLYDNGINTGNTTYNPVSDWPPYSIYNPLLMDFNTTCPETTEIGGLPYCTGSTQKNEFRLADAYTWEGGRGVRCDFWRNMGKKVPE
;
A
#
# COMPACT_ATOMS: atom_id res chain seq x y z
N MET A 1 -14.51 -54.50 -60.13
CA MET A 1 -14.54 -53.07 -60.49
C MET A 1 -15.66 -52.46 -59.66
N VAL A 2 -15.45 -52.07 -58.40
CA VAL A 2 -14.90 -50.77 -57.91
C VAL A 2 -15.60 -49.62 -58.65
N GLU A 3 -16.42 -48.78 -57.99
CA GLU A 3 -15.96 -47.81 -56.98
C GLU A 3 -17.08 -47.24 -56.07
N LYS A 4 -16.62 -46.72 -54.92
CA LYS A 4 -17.28 -46.11 -53.75
C LYS A 4 -18.27 -44.96 -54.03
N ALA A 5 -19.29 -44.84 -53.19
CA ALA A 5 -19.86 -43.55 -52.77
C ALA A 5 -19.95 -43.51 -51.23
N GLY A 6 -19.09 -42.68 -50.62
CA GLY A 6 -19.01 -42.48 -49.18
C GLY A 6 -20.06 -41.47 -48.68
N SER A 7 -20.68 -41.78 -47.54
CA SER A 7 -21.57 -40.90 -46.81
C SER A 7 -20.78 -39.75 -46.17
N ILE A 8 -21.15 -38.51 -46.48
CA ILE A 8 -20.59 -37.29 -45.89
C ILE A 8 -21.59 -36.75 -44.86
N SER A 9 -21.22 -36.81 -43.58
CA SER A 9 -21.97 -36.19 -42.48
C SER A 9 -21.82 -34.66 -42.51
N SER A 10 -22.93 -33.91 -42.57
CA SER A 10 -22.91 -32.46 -42.38
C SER A 10 -22.74 -32.12 -40.90
N GLN A 11 -21.54 -31.69 -40.49
CA GLN A 11 -21.36 -31.03 -39.20
C GLN A 11 -21.70 -29.54 -39.35
N SER A 12 -22.90 -29.18 -38.89
CA SER A 12 -23.30 -27.80 -38.64
C SER A 12 -22.38 -27.16 -37.61
N ARG A 13 -21.50 -26.28 -38.06
CA ARG A 13 -20.53 -25.57 -37.21
C ARG A 13 -21.24 -24.38 -36.55
N THR A 14 -21.90 -24.61 -35.41
CA THR A 14 -22.36 -23.52 -34.53
C THR A 14 -21.14 -22.76 -34.00
N ARG A 15 -20.94 -21.52 -34.46
CA ARG A 15 -19.99 -20.59 -33.82
C ARG A 15 -20.52 -20.24 -32.42
N SER A 16 -20.06 -20.96 -31.41
CA SER A 16 -20.13 -20.50 -30.03
C SER A 16 -19.19 -19.31 -29.88
N MET A 17 -19.75 -18.13 -29.61
CA MET A 17 -18.98 -16.98 -29.12
C MET A 17 -18.56 -17.28 -27.68
N ALA A 18 -17.46 -18.02 -27.52
CA ALA A 18 -16.76 -18.08 -26.25
C ALA A 18 -15.98 -16.77 -26.05
N PRO A 19 -16.06 -16.11 -24.88
CA PRO A 19 -15.23 -14.96 -24.60
C PRO A 19 -13.75 -15.36 -24.66
N MET A 20 -12.98 -14.50 -25.32
CA MET A 20 -11.55 -14.61 -25.58
C MET A 20 -10.77 -14.67 -24.27
N VAL A 21 -10.50 -15.88 -23.79
CA VAL A 21 -9.45 -16.12 -22.79
C VAL A 21 -8.12 -15.91 -23.50
N GLN A 22 -7.62 -14.68 -23.49
CA GLN A 22 -6.28 -14.38 -23.96
C GLN A 22 -5.29 -14.95 -22.94
N ARG A 23 -4.73 -16.12 -23.31
CA ARG A 23 -3.59 -16.74 -22.64
C ARG A 23 -2.43 -15.75 -22.63
N ILE A 24 -2.11 -15.19 -21.47
CA ILE A 24 -0.84 -14.49 -21.26
C ILE A 24 0.21 -15.55 -20.92
N SER A 25 1.25 -15.56 -21.75
CA SER A 25 2.49 -16.32 -21.64
C SER A 25 3.06 -16.30 -20.22
N ALA A 26 3.50 -17.47 -19.75
CA ALA A 26 4.35 -17.62 -18.58
C ALA A 26 5.60 -16.73 -18.70
N GLY A 27 5.95 -16.01 -17.63
CA GLY A 27 7.17 -15.20 -17.58
C GLY A 27 7.11 -13.93 -16.72
N ARG A 28 5.96 -13.57 -16.14
CA ARG A 28 5.88 -12.50 -15.14
C ARG A 28 5.18 -13.05 -13.91
N THR A 29 5.94 -13.37 -12.87
CA THR A 29 5.41 -13.68 -11.55
C THR A 29 4.47 -12.54 -11.17
N LEU A 30 3.18 -12.85 -11.06
CA LEU A 30 2.20 -11.93 -10.52
C LEU A 30 2.67 -11.58 -9.12
N VAL A 31 2.94 -10.29 -8.89
CA VAL A 31 3.09 -9.72 -7.55
C VAL A 31 1.91 -10.25 -6.71
N PRO A 32 2.13 -10.72 -5.47
CA PRO A 32 1.07 -11.28 -4.65
C PRO A 32 -0.13 -10.34 -4.62
N THR A 33 -1.32 -10.92 -4.73
CA THR A 33 -2.66 -10.34 -4.97
C THR A 33 -3.16 -9.35 -3.90
N THR A 34 -2.29 -8.88 -3.01
CA THR A 34 -2.58 -7.84 -2.03
C THR A 34 -1.76 -6.62 -2.38
N THR A 35 -2.39 -5.63 -3.00
CA THR A 35 -1.76 -4.31 -3.16
C THR A 35 -1.29 -3.84 -1.78
N PRO A 36 -0.02 -3.45 -1.60
CA PRO A 36 0.45 -2.93 -0.34
C PRO A 36 -0.45 -1.78 0.10
N THR A 37 -1.04 -1.88 1.30
CA THR A 37 -2.02 -0.91 1.81
C THR A 37 -1.35 0.40 2.21
N LEU A 38 -0.07 0.37 2.56
CA LEU A 38 0.72 1.53 2.93
C LEU A 38 0.82 2.59 1.81
N PRO A 39 1.27 2.27 0.58
CA PRO A 39 1.27 3.22 -0.53
C PRO A 39 -0.09 3.85 -0.80
N ILE A 40 -1.19 3.07 -0.73
CA ILE A 40 -2.54 3.60 -0.97
C ILE A 40 -2.91 4.59 0.13
N ALA A 41 -2.76 4.22 1.40
CA ALA A 41 -3.04 5.09 2.52
C ALA A 41 -2.20 6.38 2.47
N PHE A 42 -0.93 6.28 2.07
CA PHE A 42 -0.05 7.44 1.94
C PHE A 42 -0.46 8.38 0.79
N MET A 43 -0.90 7.83 -0.34
CA MET A 43 -1.43 8.64 -1.46
C MET A 43 -2.72 9.36 -1.07
N GLU A 44 -3.61 8.68 -0.34
CA GLU A 44 -4.84 9.30 0.18
C GLU A 44 -4.55 10.38 1.21
N MET A 45 -3.62 10.13 2.14
CA MET A 45 -3.15 11.13 3.11
C MET A 45 -2.67 12.40 2.40
N LEU A 46 -1.82 12.26 1.38
CA LEU A 46 -1.35 13.41 0.60
C LEU A 46 -2.49 14.09 -0.17
N GLY A 47 -3.41 13.32 -0.76
CA GLY A 47 -4.58 13.85 -1.45
C GLY A 47 -5.48 14.67 -0.54
N ASN A 48 -5.80 14.13 0.65
CA ASN A 48 -6.64 14.81 1.64
C ASN A 48 -5.96 16.07 2.16
N PHE A 49 -4.64 16.04 2.39
CA PHE A 49 -3.89 17.22 2.78
C PHE A 49 -3.94 18.32 1.70
N ILE A 50 -3.69 17.96 0.44
CA ILE A 50 -3.67 18.93 -0.68
C ILE A 50 -5.05 19.57 -0.89
N VAL A 51 -6.12 18.80 -0.77
CA VAL A 51 -7.48 19.28 -1.11
C VAL A 51 -8.17 19.95 0.08
N ASN A 52 -7.95 19.44 1.30
CA ASN A 52 -8.74 19.80 2.48
C ASN A 52 -7.90 20.35 3.64
N ASP A 53 -6.58 20.53 3.47
CA ASP A 53 -5.63 20.88 4.55
C ASP A 53 -5.67 19.92 5.75
N ASN A 54 -6.17 18.69 5.54
CA ASN A 54 -6.30 17.67 6.58
C ASN A 54 -5.78 16.32 6.05
N PRO A 55 -4.67 15.80 6.58
CA PRO A 55 -4.07 14.55 6.10
C PRO A 55 -4.77 13.28 6.63
N SER A 56 -5.84 13.41 7.41
CA SER A 56 -6.50 12.26 8.03
C SER A 56 -7.02 11.27 6.99
N VAL A 57 -6.84 9.97 7.26
CA VAL A 57 -7.21 8.86 6.36
C VAL A 57 -8.21 7.96 7.07
N SER A 58 -9.21 7.45 6.35
CA SER A 58 -10.19 6.58 7.00
C SER A 58 -9.54 5.29 7.54
N SER A 59 -10.00 4.81 8.70
CA SER A 59 -9.45 3.60 9.32
C SER A 59 -9.57 2.34 8.45
N LEU A 60 -10.40 2.37 7.40
CA LEU A 60 -10.50 1.30 6.41
C LEU A 60 -9.20 1.09 5.63
N TYR A 61 -8.54 2.18 5.24
CA TYR A 61 -7.31 2.12 4.46
C TYR A 61 -6.10 1.71 5.31
N ASP A 62 -6.15 2.06 6.60
CA ASP A 62 -5.16 1.62 7.58
C ASP A 62 -5.27 0.12 7.89
N ASN A 63 -6.45 -0.34 8.31
CA ASN A 63 -6.67 -1.74 8.66
C ASN A 63 -6.64 -2.70 7.45
N GLY A 64 -6.58 -2.14 6.24
CA GLY A 64 -6.52 -2.84 4.97
C GLY A 64 -7.89 -2.94 4.30
N ILE A 65 -7.98 -2.35 3.11
CA ILE A 65 -9.22 -2.20 2.32
C ILE A 65 -9.99 -3.51 2.16
N ASN A 66 -9.27 -4.62 1.97
CA ASN A 66 -9.86 -5.94 1.73
C ASN A 66 -10.43 -6.61 2.99
N THR A 67 -10.13 -6.08 4.18
CA THR A 67 -10.60 -6.66 5.46
C THR A 67 -11.97 -6.11 5.88
N GLY A 68 -12.37 -4.94 5.36
CA GLY A 68 -13.58 -4.24 5.81
C GLY A 68 -13.52 -3.76 7.27
N ASN A 69 -12.37 -3.83 7.91
CA ASN A 69 -12.20 -3.43 9.31
C ASN A 69 -12.16 -1.90 9.43
N THR A 70 -13.09 -1.33 10.19
CA THR A 70 -13.21 0.10 10.44
C THR A 70 -12.89 0.49 11.89
N THR A 71 -12.23 -0.41 12.64
CA THR A 71 -11.77 -0.12 14.00
C THR A 71 -10.95 1.16 14.01
N TYR A 72 -11.20 2.03 14.99
CA TYR A 72 -10.55 3.32 15.11
C TYR A 72 -9.03 3.21 15.03
N ASN A 73 -8.42 4.01 14.15
CA ASN A 73 -6.98 4.24 14.11
C ASN A 73 -6.71 5.74 14.29
N PRO A 74 -5.68 6.16 15.06
CA PRO A 74 -5.31 7.56 15.22
C PRO A 74 -5.09 8.35 13.92
N VAL A 75 -4.78 7.69 12.79
CA VAL A 75 -4.66 8.32 11.47
C VAL A 75 -5.98 8.89 10.94
N SER A 76 -7.11 8.41 11.45
CA SER A 76 -8.46 8.89 11.08
C SER A 76 -8.83 10.21 11.72
N ASP A 77 -8.10 10.61 12.75
CA ASP A 77 -8.24 11.88 13.45
C ASP A 77 -6.83 12.39 13.78
N TRP A 78 -6.02 12.61 12.75
CA TRP A 78 -4.63 13.03 12.92
C TRP A 78 -4.61 14.49 13.41
N PRO A 79 -4.22 14.75 14.68
CA PRO A 79 -4.20 16.10 15.21
C PRO A 79 -3.12 16.96 14.54
N PRO A 80 -3.35 18.28 14.40
CA PRO A 80 -2.31 19.20 13.97
C PRO A 80 -1.18 19.23 15.00
N TYR A 81 0.05 19.27 14.49
CA TYR A 81 1.23 19.43 15.33
C TYR A 81 1.23 20.79 16.03
N SER A 82 1.60 20.82 17.32
CA SER A 82 1.96 22.05 18.02
C SER A 82 3.08 21.82 19.03
N ILE A 83 3.72 22.88 19.52
CA ILE A 83 4.75 22.75 20.57
C ILE A 83 4.20 22.20 21.89
N TYR A 84 2.90 22.37 22.15
CA TYR A 84 2.23 21.87 23.35
C TYR A 84 1.64 20.47 23.17
N ASN A 85 1.48 20.05 21.91
CA ASN A 85 1.01 18.74 21.52
C ASN A 85 1.90 18.22 20.36
N PRO A 86 3.15 17.81 20.64
CA PRO A 86 4.15 17.53 19.62
C PRO A 86 3.99 16.11 19.04
N LEU A 87 2.75 15.75 18.72
CA LEU A 87 2.42 14.45 18.17
C LEU A 87 2.71 14.42 16.68
N LEU A 88 3.41 13.38 16.25
CA LEU A 88 3.66 13.05 14.85
C LEU A 88 3.03 11.70 14.51
N MET A 89 2.70 11.49 13.25
CA MET A 89 2.25 10.19 12.77
C MET A 89 3.46 9.31 12.45
N ASP A 90 3.52 8.16 13.09
CA ASP A 90 4.50 7.12 12.82
C ASP A 90 3.89 6.10 11.84
N PHE A 91 4.40 6.13 10.61
CA PHE A 91 3.96 5.25 9.54
C PHE A 91 4.81 3.98 9.51
N ASN A 92 4.28 2.92 10.10
CA ASN A 92 4.91 1.60 10.06
C ASN A 92 3.99 0.56 9.39
N THR A 93 4.58 -0.56 8.97
CA THR A 93 3.85 -1.71 8.45
C THR A 93 4.52 -3.01 8.89
N THR A 94 3.73 -4.04 9.16
CA THR A 94 4.26 -5.38 9.42
C THR A 94 4.88 -5.94 8.14
N CYS A 95 5.96 -6.70 8.28
CA CYS A 95 6.65 -7.34 7.17
C CYS A 95 6.67 -8.86 7.39
N PRO A 96 5.54 -9.57 7.18
CA PRO A 96 5.43 -10.99 7.53
C PRO A 96 6.29 -11.88 6.64
N GLU A 97 6.45 -11.50 5.37
CA GLU A 97 7.31 -12.17 4.42
C GLU A 97 8.19 -11.13 3.71
N THR A 98 9.38 -11.54 3.29
CA THR A 98 10.27 -10.72 2.47
C THR A 98 10.58 -11.44 1.16
N THR A 99 10.65 -10.68 0.08
CA THR A 99 11.05 -11.18 -1.23
C THR A 99 12.08 -10.24 -1.82
N GLU A 100 13.16 -10.78 -2.38
CA GLU A 100 14.15 -9.97 -3.05
C GLU A 100 13.73 -9.63 -4.47
N ILE A 101 13.77 -8.35 -4.81
CA ILE A 101 13.55 -7.84 -6.16
C ILE A 101 14.75 -6.95 -6.49
N GLY A 102 15.57 -7.36 -7.46
CA GLY A 102 16.78 -6.61 -7.83
C GLY A 102 17.83 -6.52 -6.71
N GLY A 103 17.91 -7.52 -5.83
CA GLY A 103 18.85 -7.56 -4.69
C GLY A 103 18.44 -6.67 -3.51
N LEU A 104 17.22 -6.14 -3.51
CA LEU A 104 16.65 -5.40 -2.39
C LEU A 104 15.50 -6.19 -1.77
N PRO A 105 15.40 -6.26 -0.42
CA PRO A 105 14.30 -6.93 0.24
C PRO A 105 13.04 -6.06 0.19
N TYR A 106 11.93 -6.65 -0.25
CA TYR A 106 10.60 -6.05 -0.21
C TYR A 106 9.69 -6.84 0.70
N CYS A 107 8.89 -6.13 1.50
CA CYS A 107 7.84 -6.75 2.29
C CYS A 107 6.73 -7.28 1.37
N THR A 108 6.39 -8.54 1.54
CA THR A 108 5.33 -9.24 0.82
C THR A 108 4.47 -10.03 1.81
N GLY A 109 3.45 -10.70 1.30
CA GLY A 109 2.54 -11.53 2.09
C GLY A 109 1.16 -10.89 2.26
N SER A 110 0.13 -11.74 2.22
CA SER A 110 -1.28 -11.32 2.29
C SER A 110 -1.71 -10.84 3.68
N THR A 111 -0.88 -11.07 4.69
CA THR A 111 -1.11 -10.70 6.08
C THR A 111 -0.42 -9.40 6.48
N GLN A 112 0.20 -8.68 5.53
CA GLN A 112 0.75 -7.35 5.76
C GLN A 112 -0.35 -6.39 6.23
N LYS A 113 -0.08 -5.67 7.32
CA LYS A 113 -0.96 -4.67 7.92
C LYS A 113 -0.19 -3.39 8.18
N ASN A 114 -0.89 -2.26 8.14
CA ASN A 114 -0.34 -1.00 8.61
C ASN A 114 -0.38 -0.96 10.15
N GLU A 115 0.59 -0.27 10.74
CA GLU A 115 0.69 -0.05 12.18
C GLU A 115 0.87 1.45 12.45
N PHE A 116 -0.13 2.25 12.04
CA PHE A 116 -0.07 3.69 12.25
C PHE A 116 -0.39 4.05 13.69
N ARG A 117 0.43 4.93 14.25
CA ARG A 117 0.27 5.42 15.63
C ARG A 117 0.71 6.86 15.74
N LEU A 118 0.14 7.56 16.71
CA LEU A 118 0.69 8.84 17.16
C LEU A 118 1.88 8.59 18.06
N ALA A 119 2.95 9.34 17.82
CA ALA A 119 4.15 9.32 18.61
C ALA A 119 4.47 10.74 19.11
N ASP A 120 4.95 10.86 20.34
CA ASP A 120 5.43 12.14 20.87
C ASP A 120 6.88 12.37 20.40
N ALA A 121 7.12 13.51 19.74
CA ALA A 121 8.42 13.85 19.17
C ALA A 121 9.59 13.85 20.19
N TYR A 122 9.34 14.08 21.48
CA TYR A 122 10.34 14.16 22.53
C TYR A 122 10.63 12.83 23.22
N THR A 123 9.74 11.84 23.11
CA THR A 123 9.99 10.48 23.62
C THR A 123 10.33 9.50 22.50
N TRP A 124 9.83 9.75 21.30
CA TRP A 124 10.02 8.89 20.14
C TRP A 124 11.44 9.03 19.57
N GLU A 125 11.98 7.90 19.09
CA GLU A 125 13.35 7.76 18.54
C GLU A 125 14.45 8.44 19.37
N GLY A 126 14.44 8.18 20.67
CA GLY A 126 15.50 8.69 21.57
C GLY A 126 15.51 10.21 21.67
N GLY A 127 14.33 10.83 21.69
CA GLY A 127 14.17 12.28 21.89
C GLY A 127 14.61 13.10 20.69
N ARG A 128 14.10 12.77 19.51
CA ARG A 128 14.34 13.54 18.28
C ARG A 128 13.97 15.02 18.46
N GLY A 129 12.88 15.33 19.16
CA GLY A 129 12.47 16.70 19.50
C GLY A 129 13.55 17.50 20.22
N VAL A 130 14.22 16.91 21.22
CA VAL A 130 15.33 17.56 21.95
C VAL A 130 16.50 17.89 21.02
N ARG A 131 16.83 16.97 20.10
CA ARG A 131 17.90 17.18 19.12
C ARG A 131 17.53 18.26 18.11
N CYS A 132 16.26 18.34 17.70
CA CYS A 132 15.77 19.42 16.85
C CYS A 132 15.90 20.78 17.55
N ASP A 133 15.53 20.88 18.83
CA ASP A 133 15.69 22.11 19.60
C ASP A 133 17.15 22.54 19.75
N PHE A 134 18.03 21.57 20.01
CA PHE A 134 19.46 21.82 20.04
C PHE A 134 19.95 22.43 18.73
N TRP A 135 19.65 21.80 17.59
CA TRP A 135 20.11 22.27 16.29
C TRP A 135 19.48 23.60 15.89
N ARG A 136 18.20 23.83 16.21
CA ARG A 136 17.54 25.13 16.01
C ARG A 136 18.23 26.25 16.78
N ASN A 137 18.70 25.96 18.00
CA ASN A 137 19.41 26.92 18.85
C ASN A 137 20.89 27.13 18.45
N MET A 138 21.51 26.11 17.86
CA MET A 138 22.92 26.14 17.45
C MET A 138 23.13 26.62 16.02
N GLY A 139 22.14 26.44 15.13
CA GLY A 139 22.31 26.69 13.69
C GLY A 139 22.86 28.08 13.36
N LYS A 140 22.45 29.13 14.09
CA LYS A 140 22.96 30.50 13.88
C LYS A 140 24.35 30.78 14.47
N LYS A 141 24.89 29.86 15.28
CA LYS A 141 26.15 30.03 16.01
C LYS A 141 27.32 29.31 15.34
N VAL A 142 27.02 28.31 14.50
CA VAL A 142 28.04 27.57 13.75
C VAL A 142 28.43 28.40 12.52
N PRO A 143 29.73 28.71 12.32
CA PRO A 143 30.19 29.35 11.09
C PRO A 143 29.98 28.45 9.87
N GLU A 144 29.59 29.05 8.75
CA GLU A 144 29.48 28.39 7.43
C GLU A 144 30.77 28.55 6.60
#